data_AF-A0A2E6UN40-F1
#
_entry.id   AF-A0A2E6UN40-F1
#
_cell.length_a   1.000
_cell.length_b   1.000
_cell.length_c   1.000
_cell.angle_alpha   90.00
_cell.angle_beta   90.00
_cell.angle_gamma   90.00
#
_symmetry.space_group_name_H-M   'P 1'
#
loop_
_entity.id
_entity.type
_entity.pdbx_description
1 polymer ?
#
loop_
_entity_poly.entity_id
_entity_poly.type
_entity_poly.pdbx_seq_one_letter_code
_entity_poly.pdbx_strand_id
1 'polypeptide(L)'
;MRIRKLESTDAFVAVDADGAPGQGVVRLAPKVLQGGAKDLARSVTYTLACLGRRETGISAGINAPAEEAADAVAAFIAEVSDWDGGYRFGAGTGVDAAALGPLGLEPADPLPAAVAAAMAARPDASTAAVLNDDPEALAGLLAGHGVEVVDGDPRSAGVDLLFTAGKPGTIDHATAEGLAAAVVIPTSRLVVGTRALSTCARRGIVVLPDFAILDTPADESTRIVGEVLGDDEGPVLGACERAEAFLGTWMEALPFGRPI
;
A
#
# COMPACT_ATOMS: atom_id res chain seq x y z
N MET A 1 13.48 8.91 8.83
CA MET A 1 13.51 8.86 7.36
C MET A 1 14.83 9.40 6.83
N ARG A 2 15.61 8.54 6.17
CA ARG A 2 16.85 8.90 5.46
C ARG A 2 16.78 8.46 4.00
N ILE A 3 17.53 9.14 3.14
CA ILE A 3 17.79 8.68 1.77
C ILE A 3 19.24 8.24 1.70
N ARG A 4 19.47 6.97 1.36
CA ARG A 4 20.80 6.45 1.06
C ARG A 4 20.95 6.35 -0.45
N LYS A 5 21.81 7.18 -1.04
CA LYS A 5 22.13 7.11 -2.47
C LYS A 5 23.13 6.00 -2.72
N LEU A 6 23.06 5.40 -3.90
CA LEU A 6 24.04 4.46 -4.38
C LEU A 6 25.20 5.20 -5.05
N GLU A 7 26.36 4.54 -5.08
CA GLU A 7 27.56 5.04 -5.77
C GLU A 7 27.75 4.38 -7.14
N SER A 8 27.30 3.13 -7.28
CA SER A 8 27.50 2.31 -8.49
C SER A 8 26.51 2.61 -9.62
N THR A 9 25.38 3.25 -9.32
CA THR A 9 24.31 3.58 -10.27
C THR A 9 23.48 4.76 -9.77
N ASP A 10 22.77 5.48 -10.65
CA ASP A 10 21.86 6.57 -10.25
C ASP A 10 20.61 5.98 -9.57
N ALA A 11 20.77 5.59 -8.32
CA ALA A 11 19.72 5.00 -7.51
C ALA A 11 19.78 5.48 -6.06
N PHE A 12 18.70 5.22 -5.34
CA PHE A 12 18.61 5.51 -3.93
C PHE A 12 17.66 4.53 -3.22
N VAL A 13 17.83 4.42 -1.90
CA VAL A 13 16.90 3.74 -0.99
C VAL A 13 16.42 4.75 0.06
N ALA A 14 15.10 4.97 0.12
CA ALA A 14 14.45 5.63 1.24
C ALA A 14 14.27 4.63 2.37
N VAL A 15 14.71 4.98 3.58
CA VAL A 15 14.64 4.14 4.78
C VAL A 15 13.89 4.92 5.85
N ASP A 16 12.77 4.41 6.31
CA ASP A 16 11.90 5.16 7.22
C ASP A 16 12.46 5.25 8.64
N ALA A 17 12.92 4.12 9.20
CA ALA A 17 13.54 4.00 10.50
C ALA A 17 14.92 3.30 10.40
N ASP A 18 15.88 3.78 11.19
CA ASP A 18 17.23 3.21 11.23
C ASP A 18 17.34 2.08 12.26
N GLY A 19 18.36 1.23 12.12
CA GLY A 19 18.69 0.20 13.11
C GLY A 19 17.81 -1.06 13.09
N ALA A 20 16.97 -1.23 12.07
CA ALA A 20 16.15 -2.43 11.87
C ALA A 20 16.28 -2.96 10.43
N PRO A 21 16.08 -4.28 10.22
CA PRO A 21 15.97 -4.83 8.87
C PRO A 21 14.77 -4.22 8.13
N GLY A 22 14.85 -4.18 6.80
CA GLY A 22 13.91 -3.41 5.97
C GLY A 22 13.22 -4.21 4.88
N GLN A 23 11.93 -3.95 4.66
CA GLN A 23 11.16 -4.50 3.54
C GLN A 23 10.46 -3.39 2.76
N GLY A 24 10.28 -3.59 1.45
CA GLY A 24 9.44 -2.71 0.65
C GLY A 24 9.61 -2.91 -0.83
N VAL A 25 9.62 -1.84 -1.63
CA VAL A 25 9.54 -1.94 -3.10
C VAL A 25 10.67 -1.19 -3.79
N VAL A 26 11.19 -1.74 -4.89
CA VAL A 26 12.11 -1.05 -5.80
C VAL A 26 11.42 -0.77 -7.14
N ARG A 27 11.58 0.44 -7.67
CA ARG A 27 11.02 0.87 -8.97
C ARG A 27 12.14 1.35 -9.88
N LEU A 28 11.95 1.15 -11.18
CA LEU A 28 12.85 1.62 -12.23
C LEU A 28 12.07 2.47 -13.22
N ALA A 29 12.62 3.64 -13.54
CA ALA A 29 12.13 4.53 -14.58
C ALA A 29 13.25 5.50 -14.99
N PRO A 30 13.11 6.25 -16.10
CA PRO A 30 14.03 7.34 -16.41
C PRO A 30 14.16 8.38 -15.29
N LYS A 31 13.08 8.54 -14.49
CA LYS A 31 13.11 9.32 -13.26
C LYS A 31 12.15 8.79 -12.20
N VAL A 32 12.71 8.33 -11.10
CA VAL A 32 12.01 8.01 -9.85
C VAL A 32 12.27 9.13 -8.83
N LEU A 33 11.20 9.66 -8.25
CA LEU A 33 11.28 10.75 -7.28
C LEU A 33 11.41 10.22 -5.86
N GLN A 34 12.31 10.83 -5.08
CA GLN A 34 12.51 10.49 -3.66
C GLN A 34 11.26 10.76 -2.81
N GLY A 35 10.45 11.76 -3.16
CA GLY A 35 9.21 12.08 -2.42
C GLY A 35 8.28 10.87 -2.31
N GLY A 36 7.84 10.33 -3.45
CA GLY A 36 6.97 9.15 -3.44
C GLY A 36 7.61 7.90 -2.86
N ALA A 37 8.94 7.77 -2.90
CA ALA A 37 9.63 6.68 -2.22
C ALA A 37 9.59 6.82 -0.69
N LYS A 38 9.68 8.05 -0.15
CA LYS A 38 9.50 8.29 1.29
C LYS A 38 8.09 7.91 1.74
N ASP A 39 7.08 8.29 0.97
CA ASP A 39 5.68 8.00 1.30
C ASP A 39 5.43 6.47 1.30
N LEU A 40 5.96 5.76 0.31
CA LEU A 40 5.89 4.30 0.25
C LEU A 40 6.65 3.62 1.40
N ALA A 41 7.88 4.08 1.70
CA ALA A 41 8.63 3.55 2.83
C ALA A 41 7.86 3.72 4.15
N ARG A 42 7.22 4.88 4.37
CA ARG A 42 6.36 5.12 5.54
C ARG A 42 5.17 4.16 5.58
N SER A 43 4.47 4.00 4.45
CA SER A 43 3.33 3.10 4.32
C SER A 43 3.72 1.65 4.66
N VAL A 44 4.89 1.18 4.20
CA VAL A 44 5.37 -0.17 4.51
C VAL A 44 5.78 -0.32 5.98
N THR A 45 6.37 0.69 6.61
CA THR A 45 6.63 0.65 8.07
C THR A 45 5.35 0.39 8.86
N TYR A 46 4.26 1.05 8.47
CA TYR A 46 2.96 0.88 9.13
C TYR A 46 2.35 -0.50 8.83
N THR A 47 2.53 -1.04 7.62
CA THR A 47 2.20 -2.44 7.32
C THR A 47 2.91 -3.40 8.27
N LEU A 48 4.23 -3.30 8.37
CA LEU A 48 5.06 -4.18 9.22
C LEU A 48 4.68 -4.04 10.70
N ALA A 49 4.37 -2.83 11.15
CA ALA A 49 3.91 -2.57 12.50
C ALA A 49 2.54 -3.18 12.80
N CYS A 50 1.58 -3.09 11.86
CA CYS A 50 0.27 -3.75 11.99
C CYS A 50 0.41 -5.27 12.16
N LEU A 51 1.41 -5.86 11.50
CA LEU A 51 1.80 -7.28 11.57
C LEU A 51 2.68 -7.62 12.79
N GLY A 52 3.00 -6.65 13.66
CA GLY A 52 3.84 -6.87 14.83
C GLY A 52 5.31 -7.20 14.53
N ARG A 53 5.83 -6.76 13.37
CA ARG A 53 7.21 -7.03 12.94
C ARG A 53 8.13 -5.87 13.31
N ARG A 54 9.26 -6.17 13.95
CA ARG A 54 10.32 -5.19 14.28
C ARG A 54 11.21 -4.91 13.07
N GLU A 55 10.60 -4.35 12.03
CA GLU A 55 11.20 -4.08 10.72
C GLU A 55 10.81 -2.68 10.25
N THR A 56 11.63 -2.05 9.40
CA THR A 56 11.33 -0.75 8.79
C THR A 56 10.81 -0.92 7.37
N GLY A 57 9.94 -0.01 6.94
CA GLY A 57 9.65 0.14 5.53
C GLY A 57 10.81 0.81 4.79
N ILE A 58 11.07 0.34 3.58
CA ILE A 58 12.02 0.93 2.63
C ILE A 58 11.37 1.11 1.26
N SER A 59 11.89 2.03 0.45
CA SER A 59 11.50 2.13 -0.97
C SER A 59 12.65 2.65 -1.80
N ALA A 60 12.95 1.96 -2.89
CA ALA A 60 14.06 2.28 -3.76
C ALA A 60 13.61 2.80 -5.13
N GLY A 61 14.44 3.65 -5.71
CA GLY A 61 14.29 4.15 -7.07
C GLY A 61 15.59 4.00 -7.84
N ILE A 62 15.52 3.39 -9.01
CA ILE A 62 16.62 3.27 -9.98
C ILE A 62 16.29 4.17 -11.17
N ASN A 63 17.12 5.17 -11.43
CA ASN A 63 16.99 6.08 -12.55
C ASN A 63 17.83 5.56 -13.72
N ALA A 64 17.18 4.96 -14.71
CA ALA A 64 17.86 4.48 -15.90
C ALA A 64 16.92 4.55 -17.11
N PRO A 65 17.42 4.86 -18.32
CA PRO A 65 16.70 4.63 -19.55
C PRO A 65 16.53 3.12 -19.81
N ALA A 66 15.63 2.74 -20.71
CA ALA A 66 15.27 1.34 -20.92
C ALA A 66 16.47 0.49 -21.39
N GLU A 67 17.37 1.09 -22.17
CA GLU A 67 18.56 0.47 -22.73
C GLU A 67 19.60 0.09 -21.67
N GLU A 68 19.60 0.78 -20.53
CA GLU A 68 20.55 0.59 -19.42
C GLU A 68 19.91 -0.11 -18.21
N ALA A 69 18.62 -0.48 -18.30
CA ALA A 69 17.84 -0.93 -17.17
C ALA A 69 18.43 -2.20 -16.51
N ALA A 70 18.85 -3.18 -17.30
CA ALA A 70 19.41 -4.43 -16.79
C ALA A 70 20.71 -4.21 -16.00
N ASP A 71 21.62 -3.41 -16.55
CA ASP A 71 22.90 -3.08 -15.91
C ASP A 71 22.70 -2.26 -14.64
N ALA A 72 21.77 -1.29 -14.66
CA ALA A 72 21.44 -0.48 -13.49
C ALA A 72 20.82 -1.31 -12.35
N VAL A 73 19.94 -2.28 -12.67
CA VAL A 73 19.38 -3.22 -11.69
C VAL A 73 20.48 -4.12 -11.11
N ALA A 74 21.37 -4.66 -11.94
CA ALA A 74 22.47 -5.51 -11.47
C ALA A 74 23.42 -4.73 -10.53
N ALA A 75 23.79 -3.50 -10.89
CA ALA A 75 24.60 -2.62 -10.05
C ALA A 75 23.91 -2.31 -8.71
N PHE A 76 22.61 -2.01 -8.75
CA PHE A 76 21.80 -1.78 -7.55
C PHE A 76 21.84 -2.98 -6.60
N ILE A 77 21.59 -4.19 -7.13
CA ILE A 77 21.55 -5.41 -6.32
C ILE A 77 22.92 -5.70 -5.72
N ALA A 78 23.99 -5.58 -6.50
CA ALA A 78 25.35 -5.82 -6.02
C ALA A 78 25.68 -4.90 -4.84
N GLU A 79 25.46 -3.59 -4.98
CA GLU A 79 25.79 -2.64 -3.92
C GLU A 79 24.90 -2.80 -2.68
N VAL A 80 23.58 -2.99 -2.85
CA VAL A 80 22.65 -3.11 -1.71
C VAL A 80 22.82 -4.44 -0.97
N SER A 81 23.24 -5.50 -1.65
CA SER A 81 23.53 -6.80 -1.00
C SER A 81 24.70 -6.72 -0.02
N ASP A 82 25.64 -5.80 -0.25
CA ASP A 82 26.79 -5.57 0.63
C ASP A 82 26.44 -4.66 1.83
N TRP A 83 25.23 -4.11 1.89
CA TRP A 83 24.82 -3.26 3.00
C TRP A 83 24.38 -4.08 4.20
N ASP A 84 24.84 -3.68 5.39
CA ASP A 84 24.36 -4.20 6.67
C ASP A 84 22.98 -3.60 7.02
N GLY A 85 21.96 -4.00 6.27
CA GLY A 85 20.58 -3.52 6.44
C GLY A 85 19.52 -4.61 6.34
N GLY A 86 19.89 -5.84 5.92
CA GLY A 86 18.92 -6.94 5.75
C GLY A 86 17.75 -6.57 4.83
N TYR A 87 18.00 -5.77 3.79
CA TYR A 87 16.96 -5.20 2.95
C TYR A 87 16.39 -6.22 1.96
N ARG A 88 15.06 -6.26 1.87
CA ARG A 88 14.33 -7.05 0.88
C ARG A 88 13.35 -6.19 0.10
N PHE A 89 13.18 -6.49 -1.18
CA PHE A 89 12.36 -5.71 -2.10
C PHE A 89 11.41 -6.60 -2.90
N GLY A 90 10.13 -6.22 -2.94
CA GLY A 90 9.23 -6.60 -4.02
C GLY A 90 9.55 -5.79 -5.28
N ALA A 91 9.31 -6.40 -6.43
CA ALA A 91 9.44 -5.72 -7.72
C ALA A 91 8.30 -4.75 -7.93
N GLY A 92 8.64 -3.47 -8.12
CA GLY A 92 7.71 -2.44 -8.55
C GLY A 92 7.80 -2.19 -10.06
N THR A 93 7.16 -1.11 -10.51
CA THR A 93 7.17 -0.69 -11.91
C THR A 93 8.58 -0.66 -12.50
N GLY A 94 8.75 -1.31 -13.66
CA GLY A 94 9.99 -1.32 -14.43
C GLY A 94 11.06 -2.32 -13.94
N VAL A 95 10.77 -3.11 -12.90
CA VAL A 95 11.69 -4.11 -12.36
C VAL A 95 11.09 -5.50 -12.54
N ASP A 96 11.91 -6.44 -13.02
CA ASP A 96 11.56 -7.87 -13.02
C ASP A 96 11.84 -8.48 -11.64
N ALA A 97 10.86 -9.19 -11.07
CA ALA A 97 11.01 -9.87 -9.79
C ALA A 97 12.14 -10.90 -9.79
N ALA A 98 12.32 -11.62 -10.90
CA ALA A 98 13.40 -12.60 -11.02
C ALA A 98 14.79 -11.94 -10.96
N ALA A 99 14.90 -10.69 -11.42
CA ALA A 99 16.17 -9.97 -11.42
C ALA A 99 16.66 -9.66 -10.00
N LEU A 100 15.78 -9.53 -9.00
CA LEU A 100 16.13 -9.14 -7.64
C LEU A 100 16.92 -10.20 -6.85
N GLY A 101 16.89 -11.45 -7.31
CA GLY A 101 17.67 -12.56 -6.72
C GLY A 101 17.54 -12.63 -5.19
N PRO A 102 18.65 -12.56 -4.43
CA PRO A 102 18.63 -12.72 -2.97
C PRO A 102 17.89 -11.61 -2.23
N LEU A 103 17.74 -10.42 -2.85
CA LEU A 103 17.01 -9.30 -2.27
C LEU A 103 15.50 -9.40 -2.53
N GLY A 104 15.05 -10.30 -3.40
CA GLY A 104 13.65 -10.40 -3.83
C GLY A 104 12.69 -10.80 -2.70
N LEU A 105 11.51 -10.18 -2.68
CA LEU A 105 10.31 -10.67 -2.01
C LEU A 105 9.41 -11.33 -3.04
N GLU A 106 8.72 -12.39 -2.64
CA GLU A 106 7.69 -13.00 -3.46
C GLU A 106 6.54 -12.00 -3.67
N PRO A 107 6.07 -11.81 -4.91
CA PRO A 107 4.92 -10.96 -5.17
C PRO A 107 3.67 -11.56 -4.52
N ALA A 108 2.91 -10.75 -3.78
CA ALA A 108 1.61 -11.10 -3.27
C ALA A 108 0.52 -10.43 -4.12
N ASP A 109 -0.53 -11.18 -4.46
CA ASP A 109 -1.75 -10.60 -5.01
C ASP A 109 -2.53 -9.91 -3.88
N PRO A 110 -2.78 -8.60 -3.94
CA PRO A 110 -3.52 -7.89 -2.90
C PRO A 110 -5.02 -8.18 -2.92
N LEU A 111 -5.59 -8.69 -4.01
CA LEU A 111 -7.04 -8.79 -4.19
C LEU A 111 -7.72 -9.72 -3.18
N PRO A 112 -7.20 -10.92 -2.85
CA PRO A 112 -7.81 -11.77 -1.83
C PRO A 112 -7.89 -11.11 -0.44
N ALA A 113 -6.85 -10.39 -0.05
CA ALA A 113 -6.82 -9.65 1.22
C ALA A 113 -7.79 -8.47 1.20
N ALA A 114 -7.85 -7.73 0.09
CA ALA A 114 -8.80 -6.63 -0.10
C ALA A 114 -10.26 -7.11 -0.03
N VAL A 115 -10.59 -8.24 -0.66
CA VAL A 115 -11.94 -8.84 -0.60
C VAL A 115 -12.26 -9.29 0.82
N ALA A 116 -11.34 -9.97 1.51
CA ALA A 116 -11.55 -10.41 2.89
C ALA A 116 -11.75 -9.23 3.87
N ALA A 117 -11.00 -8.14 3.68
CA ALA A 117 -11.15 -6.89 4.42
C ALA A 117 -12.51 -6.21 4.11
N ALA A 118 -12.93 -6.18 2.84
CA ALA A 118 -14.21 -5.64 2.43
C ALA A 118 -15.38 -6.38 3.11
N MET A 119 -15.32 -7.71 3.13
CA MET A 119 -16.34 -8.56 3.77
C MET A 119 -16.36 -8.43 5.29
N ALA A 120 -15.22 -8.15 5.91
CA ALA A 120 -15.16 -7.82 7.34
C ALA A 120 -15.85 -6.48 7.64
N ALA A 121 -15.66 -5.49 6.77
CA ALA A 121 -16.24 -4.16 6.92
C ALA A 121 -17.74 -4.12 6.61
N ARG A 122 -18.19 -4.87 5.60
CA ARG A 122 -19.59 -4.93 5.15
C ARG A 122 -19.98 -6.36 4.75
N PRO A 123 -20.37 -7.19 5.75
CA PRO A 123 -20.75 -8.58 5.50
C PRO A 123 -22.10 -8.72 4.78
N ASP A 124 -22.88 -7.64 4.72
CA ASP A 124 -24.18 -7.56 4.04
C ASP A 124 -24.10 -6.98 2.62
N ALA A 125 -22.90 -6.70 2.13
CA ALA A 125 -22.70 -6.18 0.79
C ALA A 125 -23.25 -7.14 -0.26
N SER A 126 -23.87 -6.58 -1.30
CA SER A 126 -24.35 -7.33 -2.46
C SER A 126 -23.90 -6.71 -3.78
N THR A 127 -23.37 -5.49 -3.76
CA THR A 127 -22.92 -4.76 -4.94
C THR A 127 -21.51 -4.20 -4.79
N ALA A 128 -20.73 -4.27 -5.87
CA ALA A 128 -19.41 -3.69 -5.94
C ALA A 128 -19.19 -2.93 -7.26
N ALA A 129 -18.29 -1.96 -7.24
CA ALA A 129 -17.74 -1.33 -8.44
C ALA A 129 -16.21 -1.32 -8.38
N VAL A 130 -15.57 -1.27 -9.54
CA VAL A 130 -14.11 -1.35 -9.68
C VAL A 130 -13.59 -0.14 -10.44
N LEU A 131 -12.71 0.64 -9.80
CA LEU A 131 -12.16 1.87 -10.34
C LEU A 131 -10.64 1.76 -10.54
N ASN A 132 -10.22 1.80 -11.81
CA ASN A 132 -8.82 1.70 -12.26
C ASN A 132 -8.11 0.39 -11.88
N ASP A 133 -8.86 -0.70 -11.75
CA ASP A 133 -8.35 -2.05 -11.46
C ASP A 133 -9.01 -3.08 -12.39
N ASP A 134 -8.67 -4.36 -12.26
CA ASP A 134 -9.23 -5.46 -13.04
C ASP A 134 -10.62 -5.90 -12.50
N PRO A 135 -11.72 -5.59 -13.21
CA PRO A 135 -13.05 -5.96 -12.76
C PRO A 135 -13.33 -7.46 -12.86
N GLU A 136 -12.71 -8.19 -13.80
CA GLU A 136 -12.95 -9.63 -13.99
C GLU A 136 -12.31 -10.44 -12.86
N ALA A 137 -11.07 -10.09 -12.49
CA ALA A 137 -10.38 -10.71 -11.36
C ALA A 137 -11.15 -10.53 -10.04
N LEU A 138 -11.63 -9.31 -9.78
CA LEU A 138 -12.43 -8.99 -8.60
C LEU A 138 -13.80 -9.69 -8.62
N ALA A 139 -14.48 -9.72 -9.76
CA ALA A 139 -15.77 -10.42 -9.88
C ALA A 139 -15.65 -11.90 -9.53
N GLY A 140 -14.56 -12.57 -9.96
CA GLY A 140 -14.31 -13.97 -9.61
C GLY A 140 -14.20 -14.22 -8.11
N LEU A 141 -13.51 -13.35 -7.37
CA LEU A 141 -13.37 -13.44 -5.91
C LEU A 141 -14.67 -13.09 -5.18
N LEU A 142 -15.36 -12.05 -5.63
CA LEU A 142 -16.59 -11.52 -5.04
C LEU A 142 -17.81 -12.45 -5.23
N ALA A 143 -17.84 -13.21 -6.33
CA ALA A 143 -18.91 -14.17 -6.59
C ALA A 143 -19.07 -15.22 -5.48
N GLY A 144 -17.96 -15.62 -4.83
CA GLY A 144 -17.99 -16.54 -3.67
C GLY A 144 -18.71 -15.97 -2.44
N HIS A 145 -18.88 -14.65 -2.39
CA HIS A 145 -19.57 -13.91 -1.33
C HIS A 145 -20.96 -13.42 -1.75
N GLY A 146 -21.42 -13.74 -2.97
CA GLY A 146 -22.70 -13.26 -3.48
C GLY A 146 -22.72 -11.76 -3.81
N VAL A 147 -21.56 -11.16 -4.04
CA VAL A 147 -21.43 -9.74 -4.41
C VAL A 147 -21.29 -9.62 -5.93
N GLU A 148 -22.16 -8.83 -6.54
CA GLU A 148 -22.15 -8.56 -7.98
C GLU A 148 -21.34 -7.30 -8.30
N VAL A 149 -20.42 -7.39 -9.28
CA VAL A 149 -19.75 -6.21 -9.82
C VAL A 149 -20.66 -5.55 -10.84
N VAL A 150 -21.09 -4.31 -10.56
CA VAL A 150 -22.06 -3.59 -11.39
C VAL A 150 -21.40 -2.88 -12.56
N ASP A 151 -22.13 -2.81 -13.69
CA ASP A 151 -21.77 -1.99 -14.82
C ASP A 151 -22.05 -0.50 -14.57
N GLY A 152 -21.29 0.39 -15.20
CA GLY A 152 -21.50 1.85 -15.16
C GLY A 152 -20.24 2.64 -14.77
N ASP A 153 -20.40 3.92 -14.42
CA ASP A 153 -19.30 4.73 -13.88
C ASP A 153 -19.06 4.34 -12.41
N PRO A 154 -17.90 3.73 -12.07
CA PRO A 154 -17.64 3.23 -10.72
C PRO A 154 -17.66 4.32 -9.65
N ARG A 155 -17.47 5.58 -10.03
CA ARG A 155 -17.48 6.71 -9.09
C ARG A 155 -18.89 7.00 -8.58
N SER A 156 -19.89 6.90 -9.45
CA SER A 156 -21.25 7.35 -9.17
C SER A 156 -22.26 6.22 -9.07
N ALA A 157 -21.86 4.97 -9.37
CA ALA A 157 -22.64 3.78 -9.10
C ALA A 157 -22.89 3.66 -7.59
N GLY A 158 -24.16 3.70 -7.17
CA GLY A 158 -24.55 3.50 -5.78
C GLY A 158 -24.34 2.04 -5.37
N VAL A 159 -23.17 1.74 -4.80
CA VAL A 159 -22.73 0.38 -4.47
C VAL A 159 -22.34 0.24 -3.00
N ASP A 160 -22.29 -0.99 -2.50
CA ASP A 160 -21.79 -1.24 -1.15
C ASP A 160 -20.27 -1.05 -1.10
N LEU A 161 -19.56 -1.55 -2.12
CA LEU A 161 -18.10 -1.65 -2.15
C LEU A 161 -17.52 -0.97 -3.40
N LEU A 162 -16.52 -0.12 -3.22
CA LEU A 162 -15.71 0.43 -4.30
C LEU A 162 -14.26 -0.01 -4.14
N PHE A 163 -13.82 -0.93 -4.99
CA PHE A 163 -12.41 -1.29 -5.10
C PHE A 163 -11.70 -0.28 -5.99
N THR A 164 -10.54 0.23 -5.56
CA THR A 164 -9.83 1.25 -6.33
C THR A 164 -8.31 1.13 -6.27
N ALA A 165 -7.70 1.16 -7.44
CA ALA A 165 -6.27 1.26 -7.63
C ALA A 165 -5.88 2.59 -8.28
N GLY A 166 -4.57 2.85 -8.30
CA GLY A 166 -3.98 4.02 -8.92
C GLY A 166 -2.70 4.50 -8.24
N LYS A 167 -2.25 5.67 -8.69
CA LYS A 167 -1.13 6.38 -8.08
C LYS A 167 -1.57 7.00 -6.74
N PRO A 168 -0.63 7.37 -5.87
CA PRO A 168 -0.95 8.12 -4.67
C PRO A 168 -1.85 9.34 -4.96
N GLY A 169 -2.93 9.50 -4.21
CA GLY A 169 -3.89 10.58 -4.35
C GLY A 169 -4.81 10.51 -5.58
N THR A 170 -4.96 9.35 -6.23
CA THR A 170 -5.91 9.16 -7.34
C THR A 170 -7.35 9.49 -6.91
N ILE A 171 -7.73 9.10 -5.70
CA ILE A 171 -8.96 9.57 -5.06
C ILE A 171 -8.60 10.83 -4.28
N ASP A 172 -8.87 11.97 -4.90
CA ASP A 172 -8.74 13.29 -4.28
C ASP A 172 -10.09 13.77 -3.71
N HIS A 173 -10.08 14.94 -3.08
CA HIS A 173 -11.29 15.50 -2.47
C HIS A 173 -12.45 15.70 -3.46
N ALA A 174 -12.18 16.09 -4.71
CA ALA A 174 -13.21 16.31 -5.72
C ALA A 174 -13.82 14.97 -6.18
N THR A 175 -12.99 13.95 -6.37
CA THR A 175 -13.45 12.58 -6.64
C THR A 175 -14.28 12.06 -5.47
N ALA A 176 -13.81 12.26 -4.24
CA ALA A 176 -14.49 11.86 -3.01
C ALA A 176 -15.86 12.53 -2.81
N GLU A 177 -16.10 13.72 -3.35
CA GLU A 177 -17.42 14.37 -3.32
C GLU A 177 -18.46 13.64 -4.19
N GLY A 178 -18.02 13.04 -5.29
CA GLY A 178 -18.89 12.32 -6.23
C GLY A 178 -19.14 10.85 -5.89
N LEU A 179 -18.39 10.27 -4.94
CA LEU A 179 -18.48 8.85 -4.62
C LEU A 179 -19.89 8.46 -4.11
N ALA A 180 -20.43 7.36 -4.63
CA ALA A 180 -21.72 6.81 -4.19
C ALA A 180 -21.60 5.44 -3.49
N ALA A 181 -20.37 5.03 -3.15
CA ALA A 181 -20.11 3.78 -2.45
C ALA A 181 -20.21 3.93 -0.93
N ALA A 182 -20.57 2.85 -0.23
CA ALA A 182 -20.57 2.85 1.23
C ALA A 182 -19.18 2.57 1.84
N VAL A 183 -18.36 1.75 1.17
CA VAL A 183 -16.97 1.46 1.56
C VAL A 183 -16.04 1.63 0.37
N VAL A 184 -14.91 2.28 0.58
CA VAL A 184 -13.80 2.36 -0.37
C VAL A 184 -12.68 1.43 0.09
N ILE A 185 -12.26 0.53 -0.81
CA ILE A 185 -11.25 -0.49 -0.58
C ILE A 185 -10.08 -0.22 -1.53
N PRO A 186 -9.00 0.41 -1.03
CA PRO A 186 -7.77 0.55 -1.80
C PRO A 186 -7.18 -0.82 -2.17
N THR A 187 -6.84 -0.99 -3.45
CA THR A 187 -6.05 -2.12 -3.98
C THR A 187 -4.64 -1.67 -4.41
N SER A 188 -4.31 -0.38 -4.20
CA SER A 188 -2.95 0.16 -4.32
C SER A 188 -2.63 1.16 -3.21
N ARG A 189 -1.33 1.30 -2.90
CA ARG A 189 -0.87 2.14 -1.79
C ARG A 189 -1.14 3.63 -2.05
N LEU A 190 -1.62 4.31 -1.01
CA LEU A 190 -1.86 5.74 -0.89
C LEU A 190 -2.87 6.30 -1.90
N VAL A 191 -3.71 5.43 -2.49
CA VAL A 191 -4.64 5.82 -3.56
C VAL A 191 -5.65 6.88 -3.09
N VAL A 192 -6.04 6.85 -1.81
CA VAL A 192 -6.91 7.85 -1.19
C VAL A 192 -6.07 8.91 -0.50
N GLY A 193 -6.17 10.16 -0.97
CA GLY A 193 -5.42 11.27 -0.36
C GLY A 193 -6.05 11.77 0.95
N THR A 194 -5.26 12.43 1.79
CA THR A 194 -5.69 12.96 3.11
C THR A 194 -7.01 13.75 3.07
N ARG A 195 -7.17 14.66 2.09
CA ARG A 195 -8.40 15.46 1.96
C ARG A 195 -9.59 14.61 1.51
N ALA A 196 -9.36 13.59 0.68
CA ALA A 196 -10.40 12.64 0.31
C ALA A 196 -10.85 11.83 1.51
N LEU A 197 -9.93 11.34 2.35
CA LEU A 197 -10.27 10.63 3.58
C LEU A 197 -11.20 11.46 4.47
N SER A 198 -10.87 12.74 4.67
CA SER A 198 -11.71 13.68 5.43
C SER A 198 -13.07 13.92 4.77
N THR A 199 -13.12 14.02 3.43
CA THR A 199 -14.39 14.14 2.69
C THR A 199 -15.24 12.88 2.82
N CYS A 200 -14.67 11.69 2.68
CA CYS A 200 -15.36 10.41 2.86
C CYS A 200 -15.95 10.29 4.27
N ALA A 201 -15.16 10.60 5.30
CA ALA A 201 -15.61 10.57 6.69
C ALA A 201 -16.84 11.49 6.92
N ARG A 202 -16.80 12.75 6.43
CA ARG A 202 -17.96 13.67 6.51
C ARG A 202 -19.20 13.17 5.79
N ARG A 203 -19.04 12.32 4.78
CA ARG A 203 -20.12 11.74 3.99
C ARG A 203 -20.57 10.36 4.51
N GLY A 204 -19.99 9.87 5.60
CA GLY A 204 -20.28 8.55 6.15
C GLY A 204 -19.76 7.40 5.27
N ILE A 205 -18.79 7.67 4.40
CA ILE A 205 -18.14 6.65 3.56
C ILE A 205 -16.95 6.09 4.35
N VAL A 206 -16.94 4.78 4.55
CA VAL A 206 -15.83 4.09 5.22
C VAL A 206 -14.68 3.91 4.22
N VAL A 207 -13.46 4.26 4.61
CA VAL A 207 -12.25 3.98 3.82
C VAL A 207 -11.42 2.97 4.59
N LEU A 208 -11.03 1.87 3.94
CA LEU A 208 -10.19 0.86 4.57
C LEU A 208 -8.69 1.22 4.49
N PRO A 209 -7.90 0.88 5.53
CA PRO A 209 -6.45 1.13 5.57
C PRO A 209 -5.69 0.24 4.59
N ASP A 210 -5.30 0.80 3.46
CA ASP A 210 -4.49 0.14 2.42
C ASP A 210 -3.22 -0.53 2.99
N PHE A 211 -2.48 0.15 3.87
CA PHE A 211 -1.26 -0.34 4.47
C PHE A 211 -1.50 -1.51 5.42
N ALA A 212 -2.72 -1.71 5.91
CA ALA A 212 -3.05 -2.88 6.72
C ALA A 212 -3.52 -4.07 5.87
N ILE A 213 -3.72 -3.89 4.56
CA ILE A 213 -4.35 -4.88 3.66
C ILE A 213 -3.35 -5.41 2.61
N LEU A 214 -2.68 -4.53 1.85
CA LEU A 214 -2.10 -4.90 0.55
C LEU A 214 -0.96 -5.91 0.58
N ASP A 215 -0.21 -5.99 1.69
CA ASP A 215 0.86 -6.98 1.88
C ASP A 215 0.61 -7.82 3.15
N THR A 216 -0.67 -7.94 3.53
CA THR A 216 -1.13 -8.63 4.73
C THR A 216 -1.93 -9.87 4.31
N PRO A 217 -1.70 -11.05 4.93
CA PRO A 217 -2.55 -12.22 4.72
C PRO A 217 -4.03 -11.93 4.92
N ALA A 218 -4.92 -12.63 4.20
CA ALA A 218 -6.35 -12.32 4.19
C ALA A 218 -7.01 -12.43 5.58
N ASP A 219 -6.67 -13.46 6.36
CA ASP A 219 -7.13 -13.67 7.74
C ASP A 219 -6.69 -12.55 8.68
N GLU A 220 -5.44 -12.13 8.54
CA GLU A 220 -4.85 -11.05 9.32
C GLU A 220 -5.44 -9.69 8.93
N SER A 221 -5.72 -9.47 7.64
CA SER A 221 -6.40 -8.26 7.13
C SER A 221 -7.82 -8.16 7.70
N THR A 222 -8.58 -9.25 7.68
CA THR A 222 -9.91 -9.34 8.31
C THR A 222 -9.83 -9.02 9.81
N ARG A 223 -8.84 -9.58 10.52
CA ARG A 223 -8.65 -9.32 11.96
C ARG A 223 -8.37 -7.85 12.24
N ILE A 224 -7.39 -7.25 11.54
CA ILE A 224 -7.02 -5.85 11.73
C ILE A 224 -8.20 -4.94 11.41
N VAL A 225 -8.87 -5.13 10.27
CA VAL A 225 -10.02 -4.31 9.88
C VAL A 225 -11.14 -4.42 10.91
N GLY A 226 -11.47 -5.61 11.40
CA GLY A 226 -12.50 -5.80 12.43
C GLY A 226 -12.20 -5.05 13.74
N GLU A 227 -10.92 -4.90 14.09
CA GLU A 227 -10.50 -4.16 15.29
C GLU A 227 -10.60 -2.65 15.14
N VAL A 228 -10.32 -2.12 13.93
CA VAL A 228 -10.26 -0.66 13.69
C VAL A 228 -11.54 -0.09 13.08
N LEU A 229 -12.49 -0.94 12.67
CA LEU A 229 -13.69 -0.50 11.96
C LEU A 229 -14.54 0.50 12.76
N GLY A 230 -14.59 0.32 14.08
CA GLY A 230 -15.36 1.14 15.01
C GLY A 230 -14.62 2.35 15.58
N ASP A 231 -13.45 2.69 15.04
CA ASP A 231 -12.68 3.86 15.47
C ASP A 231 -13.43 5.17 15.18
N ASP A 232 -13.42 6.11 16.13
CA ASP A 232 -14.17 7.37 16.05
C ASP A 232 -13.66 8.27 14.89
N GLU A 233 -12.37 8.20 14.57
CA GLU A 233 -11.78 8.93 13.43
C GLU A 233 -11.73 8.09 12.14
N GLY A 234 -12.24 6.86 12.21
CA GLY A 234 -12.38 5.92 11.13
C GLY A 234 -11.21 4.93 10.99
N PRO A 235 -11.38 3.87 10.16
CA PRO A 235 -10.50 2.71 10.18
C PRO A 235 -9.04 3.00 9.83
N VAL A 236 -8.80 4.01 8.98
CA VAL A 236 -7.44 4.42 8.61
C VAL A 236 -6.67 4.98 9.81
N LEU A 237 -7.31 5.82 10.63
CA LEU A 237 -6.65 6.38 11.81
C LEU A 237 -6.55 5.36 12.93
N GLY A 238 -7.57 4.55 13.18
CA GLY A 238 -7.47 3.43 14.12
C GLY A 238 -6.32 2.46 13.77
N ALA A 239 -6.09 2.18 12.48
CA ALA A 239 -4.95 1.38 12.04
C ALA A 239 -3.61 2.10 12.22
N CYS A 240 -3.56 3.43 12.07
CA CYS A 240 -2.35 4.20 12.38
C CYS A 240 -2.02 4.12 13.88
N GLU A 241 -3.02 4.27 14.75
CA GLU A 241 -2.82 4.19 16.21
C GLU A 241 -2.37 2.80 16.65
N ARG A 242 -2.97 1.75 16.06
CA ARG A 242 -2.52 0.37 16.24
C ARG A 242 -1.05 0.19 15.86
N ALA A 243 -0.64 0.68 14.70
CA ALA A 243 0.74 0.62 14.24
C ALA A 243 1.69 1.42 15.14
N GLU A 244 1.33 2.66 15.49
CA GLU A 244 2.11 3.55 16.35
C GLU A 244 2.30 2.96 17.75
N ALA A 245 1.27 2.33 18.32
CA ALA A 245 1.37 1.62 19.60
C ALA A 245 2.43 0.52 19.55
N PHE A 246 2.48 -0.25 18.46
CA PHE A 246 3.51 -1.28 18.28
C PHE A 246 4.91 -0.68 18.05
N LEU A 247 5.03 0.33 17.18
CA LEU A 247 6.29 1.02 16.92
C LEU A 247 6.91 1.60 18.20
N GLY A 248 6.07 2.18 19.07
CA GLY A 248 6.49 2.71 20.37
C GLY A 248 7.06 1.66 21.34
N THR A 249 6.92 0.36 21.06
CA THR A 249 7.51 -0.70 21.89
C THR A 249 9.00 -0.92 21.64
N TRP A 250 9.54 -0.43 20.53
CA TRP A 250 10.93 -0.68 20.14
C TRP A 250 11.65 0.50 19.49
N MET A 251 10.93 1.56 19.08
CA MET A 251 11.52 2.81 18.61
C MET A 251 11.58 3.86 19.71
N GLU A 252 12.68 4.62 19.79
CA GLU A 252 12.81 5.74 20.74
C GLU A 252 11.85 6.89 20.42
N ALA A 253 11.53 7.10 19.14
CA ALA A 253 10.59 8.10 18.67
C ALA A 253 9.83 7.59 17.43
N LEU A 254 8.55 7.93 17.33
CA LEU A 254 7.74 7.57 16.17
C LEU A 254 8.21 8.29 14.90
N PRO A 255 8.08 7.66 13.72
CA PRO A 255 8.32 8.32 12.45
C PRO A 255 7.44 9.58 12.30
N PHE A 256 8.02 10.69 11.82
CA PHE A 256 7.28 11.94 11.66
C PHE A 256 6.21 11.85 10.55
N GLY A 257 4.93 11.78 10.94
CA GLY A 257 3.76 11.74 10.05
C GLY A 257 3.12 10.34 9.89
N ARG A 258 1.86 10.29 9.48
CA ARG A 258 1.11 9.06 9.16
C ARG A 258 1.10 8.79 7.65
N PRO A 259 0.88 7.54 7.19
CA PRO A 259 0.80 7.20 5.77
C PRO A 259 -0.56 7.58 5.16
N ILE A 260 -0.87 8.88 5.13
CA ILE A 260 -2.15 9.45 4.64
C ILE A 260 -1.95 10.71 3.79
#